data_AF-A0A914G4G4-F1
#
_entry.id   AF-A0A914G4G4-F1
#
_cell.length_a   1.000
_cell.length_b   1.000
_cell.length_c   1.000
_cell.angle_alpha   90.00
_cell.angle_beta   90.00
_cell.angle_gamma   90.00
#
_symmetry.space_group_name_H-M   'P 1'
#
loop_
_entity.id
_entity.type
_entity.pdbx_description
1 polymer ?
#
loop_
_entity_poly.entity_id
_entity_poly.type
_entity_poly.pdbx_seq_one_letter_code
_entity_poly.pdbx_strand_id
1 'polypeptide(L)'
;MCLIKYDPSITSTSPTISFSFPAEIEITGVSIWNYNASPELASAGVQCAQFYVNGKAIVGTVLLRRAPGYVYFDYLQDITFDRCHLFRPLTSRPATKSISAFIFQFRLLSTWGDEFYIGLNGIQLYNRRNHLIQLRNQNIAAFPESVNILPSVDNDPRSSDKLIDEENDTKRAQHMWLTPMLPNRYA
;
A
#
# COMPACT_ATOMS: atom_id res chain seq x y z
N MET A 1 22.78 7.09 -20.09
CA MET A 1 21.31 7.00 -20.24
C MET A 1 21.00 5.62 -20.81
N CYS A 2 20.75 4.61 -19.96
CA CYS A 2 20.47 3.26 -20.43
C CYS A 2 18.95 3.08 -20.50
N LEU A 3 18.42 3.06 -21.72
CA LEU A 3 17.01 2.76 -21.96
C LEU A 3 16.85 1.25 -21.95
N ILE A 4 16.15 0.71 -20.94
CA ILE A 4 15.75 -0.69 -20.89
C ILE A 4 14.90 -0.99 -22.13
N LYS A 5 15.16 -2.11 -22.80
CA LYS A 5 14.43 -2.54 -24.00
C LYS A 5 12.96 -2.86 -23.65
N TYR A 6 12.06 -2.39 -24.50
CA TYR A 6 10.61 -2.64 -24.42
C TYR A 6 10.31 -4.13 -24.69
N ASP A 7 9.62 -4.79 -23.77
CA ASP A 7 9.08 -6.14 -23.92
C ASP A 7 7.54 -6.05 -24.06
N PRO A 8 6.97 -6.30 -25.25
CA PRO A 8 5.54 -6.21 -25.50
C PRO A 8 4.70 -7.30 -24.80
N SER A 9 5.32 -8.29 -24.14
CA SER A 9 4.62 -9.30 -23.34
C SER A 9 4.30 -8.83 -21.91
N ILE A 10 4.98 -7.77 -21.44
CA ILE A 10 4.69 -7.13 -20.16
C ILE A 10 3.52 -6.17 -20.38
N THR A 11 2.30 -6.68 -20.24
CA THR A 11 1.16 -5.81 -19.97
C THR A 11 1.52 -4.95 -18.75
N SER A 12 1.66 -3.65 -18.95
CA SER A 12 2.03 -2.68 -17.92
C SER A 12 1.19 -2.88 -16.67
N THR A 13 1.78 -3.50 -15.64
CA THR A 13 1.10 -3.78 -14.39
C THR A 13 1.51 -2.70 -13.40
N SER A 14 0.53 -1.89 -13.00
CA SER A 14 0.64 -1.01 -11.84
C SER A 14 1.26 -1.78 -10.66
N PRO A 15 2.22 -1.18 -9.92
CA PRO A 15 2.81 -1.83 -8.76
C PRO A 15 1.74 -2.34 -7.81
N THR A 16 1.94 -3.56 -7.33
CA THR A 16 0.93 -4.32 -6.61
C THR A 16 1.52 -4.89 -5.33
N ILE A 17 0.81 -4.72 -4.22
CA ILE A 17 1.13 -5.33 -2.93
C ILE A 17 0.04 -6.34 -2.61
N SER A 18 0.41 -7.55 -2.25
CA SER A 18 -0.51 -8.65 -1.97
C SER A 18 -0.25 -9.23 -0.58
N PHE A 19 -1.33 -9.49 0.15
CA PHE A 19 -1.32 -10.20 1.41
C PHE A 19 -2.06 -11.53 1.27
N SER A 20 -1.38 -12.63 1.56
CA SER A 20 -1.89 -13.99 1.41
C SER A 20 -1.92 -14.72 2.75
N PHE A 21 -3.03 -15.40 3.02
CA PHE A 21 -3.27 -16.12 4.27
C PHE A 21 -3.66 -17.58 4.00
N PRO A 22 -3.21 -18.53 4.85
CA PRO A 22 -3.55 -19.95 4.69
C PRO A 22 -5.01 -20.25 5.04
N ALA A 23 -5.65 -19.37 5.81
CA ALA A 23 -7.06 -19.44 6.17
C ALA A 23 -7.73 -18.10 5.85
N GLU A 24 -9.05 -18.13 5.67
CA GLU A 24 -9.83 -16.92 5.45
C GLU A 24 -9.73 -16.01 6.68
N ILE A 25 -9.33 -14.76 6.49
CA ILE A 25 -9.26 -13.76 7.54
C ILE A 25 -10.26 -12.64 7.28
N GLU A 26 -10.79 -12.08 8.35
CA GLU A 26 -11.71 -10.96 8.31
C GLU A 26 -10.97 -9.66 8.64
N ILE A 27 -10.98 -8.69 7.73
CA ILE A 27 -10.46 -7.34 7.98
C ILE A 27 -11.60 -6.31 8.00
N THR A 28 -11.45 -5.30 8.84
CA THR A 28 -12.38 -4.16 8.95
C THR A 28 -11.74 -2.82 8.66
N GLY A 29 -10.41 -2.76 8.65
CA GLY A 29 -9.69 -1.56 8.27
C GLY A 29 -8.26 -1.83 7.85
N VAL A 30 -7.70 -0.86 7.14
CA VAL A 30 -6.30 -0.79 6.75
C VAL A 30 -5.77 0.59 7.11
N SER A 31 -4.61 0.63 7.73
CA SER A 31 -3.84 1.84 7.98
C SER A 31 -2.68 1.88 6.99
N ILE A 32 -2.58 2.97 6.24
CA ILE A 32 -1.50 3.18 5.25
C ILE A 32 -0.63 4.34 5.71
N TRP A 33 0.66 4.08 5.84
CA TRP A 33 1.69 5.06 6.14
C TRP A 33 2.38 5.46 4.83
N ASN A 34 2.12 6.68 4.39
CA ASN A 34 2.61 7.11 3.08
C ASN A 34 4.09 7.49 3.11
N TYR A 35 4.76 7.41 1.97
CA TYR A 35 6.20 7.66 1.85
C TYR A 35 6.56 9.10 2.22
N ASN A 36 7.47 9.27 3.19
CA ASN A 36 7.78 10.57 3.80
C ASN A 36 9.29 10.83 3.97
N ALA A 37 10.15 10.14 3.20
CA ALA A 37 11.62 10.24 3.32
C ALA A 37 12.15 11.68 3.43
N SER A 38 11.60 12.59 2.62
CA SER A 38 11.77 14.05 2.77
C SER A 38 10.56 14.78 2.18
N PRO A 39 10.38 16.09 2.43
CA PRO A 39 9.33 16.88 1.78
C PRO A 39 9.36 16.80 0.25
N GLU A 40 10.57 16.77 -0.33
CA GLU A 40 10.81 16.64 -1.77
C GLU A 40 10.45 15.25 -2.25
N LEU A 41 10.91 14.21 -1.54
CA LEU A 41 10.70 12.80 -1.92
C LEU A 41 9.29 12.28 -1.61
N ALA A 42 8.47 13.02 -0.85
CA ALA A 42 7.07 12.70 -0.60
C ALA A 42 6.20 12.68 -1.87
N SER A 43 6.72 13.16 -3.01
CA SER A 43 6.07 13.00 -4.33
C SER A 43 5.98 11.53 -4.76
N ALA A 44 6.87 10.66 -4.29
CA ALA A 44 6.85 9.22 -4.56
C ALA A 44 5.79 8.47 -3.72
N GLY A 45 5.15 9.15 -2.76
CA GLY A 45 4.05 8.55 -2.01
C GLY A 45 2.87 8.21 -2.91
N VAL A 46 2.12 7.17 -2.53
CA VAL A 46 0.91 6.73 -3.24
C VAL A 46 -0.16 7.80 -3.13
N GLN A 47 -0.78 8.17 -4.26
CA GLN A 47 -1.93 9.08 -4.32
C GLN A 47 -3.23 8.32 -4.56
N CYS A 48 -3.24 7.37 -5.50
CA CYS A 48 -4.41 6.59 -5.84
C CYS A 48 -4.10 5.10 -5.74
N ALA A 49 -4.98 4.33 -5.10
CA ALA A 49 -4.89 2.88 -5.04
C ALA A 49 -6.26 2.22 -5.26
N GLN A 50 -6.25 0.99 -5.77
CA GLN A 50 -7.43 0.16 -5.90
C GLN A 50 -7.26 -1.12 -5.09
N PHE A 51 -8.30 -1.47 -4.34
CA PHE A 51 -8.28 -2.60 -3.42
C PHE A 51 -8.98 -3.78 -4.06
N TYR A 52 -8.40 -4.96 -3.91
CA TYR A 52 -8.93 -6.21 -4.44
C TYR A 52 -8.96 -7.26 -3.33
N VAL A 53 -10.00 -8.08 -3.33
CA VAL A 53 -10.14 -9.24 -2.46
C VAL A 53 -10.50 -10.46 -3.27
N ASN A 54 -9.72 -11.53 -3.11
CA ASN A 54 -9.83 -12.75 -3.91
C ASN A 54 -9.94 -12.45 -5.42
N GLY A 55 -9.17 -11.45 -5.90
CA GLY A 55 -9.18 -11.01 -7.31
C GLY A 55 -10.31 -10.05 -7.72
N LYS A 56 -11.28 -9.76 -6.84
CA LYS A 56 -12.40 -8.84 -7.13
C LYS A 56 -12.14 -7.47 -6.52
N ALA A 57 -12.27 -6.42 -7.33
CA ALA A 57 -12.14 -5.04 -6.84
C ALA A 57 -13.22 -4.72 -5.78
N ILE A 58 -12.77 -4.17 -4.65
CA ILE A 58 -13.60 -3.58 -3.62
C ILE A 58 -13.79 -2.10 -3.98
N VAL A 59 -14.99 -1.56 -3.71
CA VAL A 59 -15.46 -0.18 -3.91
C VAL A 59 -14.38 0.84 -4.33
N GLY A 60 -14.49 1.34 -5.57
CA GLY A 60 -13.87 2.58 -6.04
C GLY A 60 -12.33 2.67 -5.98
N THR A 61 -11.80 3.78 -6.49
CA THR A 61 -10.41 4.16 -6.24
C THR A 61 -10.33 4.87 -4.90
N VAL A 62 -9.34 4.51 -4.08
CA VAL A 62 -9.05 5.17 -2.82
C VAL A 62 -8.00 6.25 -3.05
N LEU A 63 -8.29 7.45 -2.54
CA LEU A 63 -7.35 8.57 -2.53
C LEU A 63 -6.58 8.57 -1.21
N LEU A 64 -5.25 8.57 -1.31
CA LEU A 64 -4.32 8.60 -0.18
C LEU A 64 -3.69 9.97 -0.08
N ARG A 65 -3.70 10.56 1.12
CA ARG A 65 -3.12 11.87 1.41
C ARG A 65 -1.61 11.81 1.22
N ARG A 66 -1.04 12.88 0.65
CA ARG A 66 0.41 13.06 0.60
C ARG A 66 0.95 13.12 2.03
N ALA A 67 2.14 12.58 2.25
CA ALA A 67 2.87 12.79 3.48
C ALA A 67 3.07 14.31 3.72
N PRO A 68 2.47 14.90 4.78
CA PRO A 68 2.58 16.33 5.02
C PRO A 68 4.01 16.69 5.44
N GLY A 69 4.62 17.66 4.76
CA GLY A 69 5.98 18.13 5.05
C GLY A 69 6.13 18.91 6.37
N TYR A 70 5.10 18.96 7.23
CA TYR A 70 5.08 19.75 8.47
C TYR A 70 4.21 19.14 9.59
N VAL A 71 4.61 19.41 10.83
CA VAL A 71 4.51 18.57 12.06
C VAL A 71 3.11 18.38 12.70
N TYR A 72 2.01 18.81 12.07
CA TYR A 72 0.70 18.77 12.73
C TYR A 72 -0.23 17.63 12.30
N PHE A 73 0.20 16.77 11.38
CA PHE A 73 -0.63 15.70 10.84
C PHE A 73 0.15 14.40 10.71
N ASP A 74 -0.45 13.30 11.18
CA ASP A 74 0.13 11.98 11.04
C ASP A 74 0.23 11.59 9.55
N TYR A 75 1.33 10.94 9.19
CA TYR A 75 1.56 10.33 7.86
C TYR A 75 0.62 9.16 7.56
N LEU A 76 -0.17 8.78 8.56
CA LEU A 76 -1.13 7.69 8.57
C LEU A 76 -2.46 8.09 7.93
N GLN A 77 -3.01 7.20 7.12
CA GLN A 77 -4.41 7.25 6.71
C GLN A 77 -5.10 5.92 6.98
N ASP A 78 -6.17 5.99 7.78
CA ASP A 78 -7.05 4.87 8.05
C ASP A 78 -8.14 4.76 6.99
N ILE A 79 -8.28 3.57 6.44
CA ILE A 79 -9.34 3.19 5.52
C ILE A 79 -10.16 2.14 6.23
N THR A 80 -11.34 2.54 6.70
CA THR A 80 -12.29 1.63 7.32
C THR A 80 -13.30 1.15 6.29
N PHE A 81 -13.52 -0.15 6.21
CA PHE A 81 -14.57 -0.72 5.37
C PHE A 81 -15.96 -0.65 6.04
N ASP A 82 -16.02 -0.25 7.33
CA ASP A 82 -17.19 -0.46 8.21
C ASP A 82 -17.44 0.66 9.26
N ARG A 83 -17.50 1.95 8.90
CA ARG A 83 -17.99 2.95 9.87
C ARG A 83 -19.18 3.77 9.37
N CYS A 84 -20.38 3.35 9.78
CA CYS A 84 -21.48 4.28 10.00
C CYS A 84 -21.12 5.15 11.21
N HIS A 85 -20.71 6.40 11.00
CA HIS A 85 -20.40 7.38 12.06
C HIS A 85 -21.64 7.93 12.80
N LEU A 86 -22.76 7.21 12.82
CA LEU A 86 -23.98 7.66 13.49
C LEU A 86 -24.22 6.82 14.73
N PHE A 87 -24.09 7.46 15.90
CA PHE A 87 -24.74 7.03 17.14
C PHE A 87 -26.19 6.63 16.82
N ARG A 88 -26.47 5.32 16.75
CA ARG A 88 -27.83 4.78 16.73
C ARG A 88 -27.98 3.69 17.79
N PRO A 89 -29.11 3.66 18.52
CA PRO A 89 -29.34 2.74 19.61
C PRO A 89 -29.34 1.27 19.17
N LEU A 90 -28.97 0.40 20.12
CA LEU A 90 -28.58 -1.01 20.00
C LEU A 90 -29.67 -2.01 19.55
N THR A 91 -30.63 -1.64 18.69
CA THR A 91 -31.73 -2.56 18.29
C THR A 91 -31.83 -2.87 16.80
N SER A 92 -30.93 -2.34 15.97
CA SER A 92 -30.75 -2.82 14.59
C SER A 92 -29.26 -3.01 14.35
N ARG A 93 -28.75 -4.25 14.39
CA ARG A 93 -27.39 -4.53 13.89
C ARG A 93 -27.34 -4.08 12.43
N PRO A 94 -26.58 -3.04 12.06
CA PRO A 94 -26.36 -2.74 10.65
C PRO A 94 -25.66 -3.96 10.05
N ALA A 95 -25.93 -4.25 8.77
CA ALA A 95 -25.13 -5.20 8.02
C ALA A 95 -23.69 -4.65 7.90
N THR A 96 -22.87 -4.90 8.93
CA THR A 96 -21.51 -4.43 9.00
C THR A 96 -20.69 -5.15 7.94
N LYS A 97 -20.15 -4.42 6.95
CA LYS A 97 -19.38 -5.01 5.86
C LYS A 97 -17.93 -5.17 6.30
N SER A 98 -17.61 -6.27 6.96
CA SER A 98 -16.23 -6.75 6.92
C SER A 98 -15.94 -7.39 5.58
N ILE A 99 -14.65 -7.54 5.32
CA ILE A 99 -14.18 -8.26 4.15
C ILE A 99 -13.42 -9.49 4.61
N SER A 100 -13.96 -10.66 4.28
CA SER A 100 -13.34 -11.95 4.56
C SER A 100 -12.71 -12.50 3.28
N ALA A 101 -11.42 -12.86 3.35
CA ALA A 101 -10.66 -13.30 2.19
C ALA A 101 -9.40 -14.08 2.55
N PHE A 102 -8.85 -14.78 1.56
CA PHE A 102 -7.51 -15.39 1.63
C PHE A 102 -6.45 -14.46 1.06
N ILE A 103 -6.82 -13.65 0.07
CA ILE A 103 -5.91 -12.76 -0.65
C ILE A 103 -6.49 -11.34 -0.64
N PHE A 104 -5.69 -10.40 -0.15
CA PHE A 104 -5.93 -8.96 -0.23
C PHE A 104 -4.87 -8.35 -1.13
N GLN A 105 -5.26 -7.47 -2.04
CA GLN A 105 -4.33 -6.89 -2.99
C GLN A 105 -4.58 -5.39 -3.15
N PHE A 106 -3.50 -4.63 -3.13
CA PHE A 106 -3.44 -3.19 -3.31
C PHE A 106 -2.75 -2.92 -4.64
N ARG A 107 -3.49 -2.43 -5.61
CA ARG A 107 -2.93 -1.95 -6.88
C ARG A 107 -2.70 -0.46 -6.79
N LEU A 108 -1.46 -0.02 -6.92
CA LEU A 108 -1.06 1.37 -6.77
C LEU A 108 -1.11 2.06 -8.13
N LEU A 109 -2.02 3.02 -8.28
CA LEU A 109 -2.38 3.60 -9.58
C LEU A 109 -1.57 4.86 -9.91
N SER A 110 -1.28 5.70 -8.92
CA SER A 110 -0.54 6.94 -9.11
C SER A 110 0.23 7.36 -7.86
N THR A 111 1.21 8.24 -8.08
CA THR A 111 2.00 8.91 -7.05
C THR A 111 1.52 10.35 -6.87
N TRP A 112 2.09 11.07 -5.91
CA TRP A 112 1.87 12.51 -5.73
C TRP A 112 2.70 13.42 -6.66
N GLY A 113 3.37 12.84 -7.67
CA GLY A 113 4.11 13.58 -8.69
C GLY A 113 5.46 12.99 -9.08
N ASP A 114 5.88 11.86 -8.50
CA ASP A 114 7.08 11.14 -8.95
C ASP A 114 6.76 10.28 -10.18
N GLU A 115 7.53 10.48 -11.26
CA GLU A 115 7.34 9.80 -12.54
C GLU A 115 7.89 8.37 -12.56
N PHE A 116 8.83 8.05 -11.65
CA PHE A 116 9.64 6.84 -11.75
C PHE A 116 9.46 5.89 -10.58
N TYR A 117 9.07 6.39 -9.41
CA TYR A 117 9.04 5.60 -8.18
C TYR A 117 7.73 5.77 -7.42
N ILE A 118 7.32 4.68 -6.78
CA ILE A 118 6.20 4.68 -5.85
C ILE A 118 6.61 3.97 -4.56
N GLY A 119 6.23 4.53 -3.43
CA GLY A 119 6.65 4.04 -2.13
C GLY A 119 5.61 4.23 -1.03
N LEU A 120 5.85 3.53 0.06
CA LEU A 120 5.11 3.60 1.32
C LEU A 120 6.09 3.40 2.48
N ASN A 121 5.75 3.90 3.66
CA ASN A 121 6.46 3.53 4.88
C ASN A 121 5.93 2.22 5.44
N GLY A 122 4.62 1.97 5.36
CA GLY A 122 4.05 0.71 5.84
C GLY A 122 2.54 0.58 5.73
N ILE A 123 2.07 -0.63 6.01
CA ILE A 123 0.68 -1.06 5.91
C ILE A 123 0.35 -1.91 7.14
N GLN A 124 -0.79 -1.61 7.77
CA GLN A 124 -1.30 -2.36 8.91
C GLN A 124 -2.73 -2.80 8.63
N LEU A 125 -3.04 -4.07 8.91
CA LEU A 125 -4.38 -4.65 8.74
C LEU A 125 -5.05 -4.83 10.10
N TYR A 126 -6.33 -4.49 10.21
CA TYR A 126 -7.09 -4.57 11.47
C TYR A 126 -8.28 -5.50 11.34
N ASN A 127 -8.48 -6.32 12.37
CA ASN A 127 -9.64 -7.19 12.49
C ASN A 127 -10.85 -6.47 13.12
N ARG A 128 -11.97 -7.17 13.21
CA ARG A 128 -13.24 -6.68 13.78
C ARG A 128 -13.14 -6.11 15.20
N ARG A 129 -12.18 -6.57 15.99
CA ARG A 129 -11.93 -6.10 17.36
C ARG A 129 -11.01 -4.88 17.40
N ASN A 130 -10.68 -4.32 16.23
CA ASN A 130 -9.72 -3.23 16.06
C ASN A 130 -8.31 -3.61 16.56
N HIS A 131 -7.97 -4.90 16.55
CA HIS A 131 -6.62 -5.36 16.85
C HIS A 131 -5.81 -5.50 15.55
N LEU A 132 -4.54 -5.13 15.63
CA LEU A 132 -3.57 -5.33 14.55
C LEU A 132 -3.43 -6.83 14.24
N ILE A 133 -3.60 -7.18 12.98
CA ILE A 133 -3.33 -8.52 12.47
C ILE A 133 -1.81 -8.65 12.33
N GLN A 134 -1.24 -9.60 13.03
CA GLN A 134 0.20 -9.86 13.01
C GLN A 134 0.60 -10.50 11.67
N LEU A 135 1.36 -9.76 10.88
CA LEU A 135 1.84 -10.16 9.57
C LEU A 135 3.27 -10.71 9.67
N ARG A 136 3.60 -11.65 8.80
CA ARG A 136 4.96 -12.19 8.65
C ARG A 136 5.41 -11.99 7.20
N ASN A 137 6.71 -12.09 6.95
CA ASN A 137 7.27 -11.91 5.61
C ASN A 137 6.64 -12.84 4.56
N GLN A 138 6.24 -14.05 4.96
CA GLN A 138 5.53 -15.00 4.09
C GLN A 138 4.11 -14.57 3.71
N ASN A 139 3.51 -13.62 4.44
CA ASN A 139 2.18 -13.13 4.15
C ASN A 139 2.18 -12.04 3.09
N ILE A 140 3.30 -11.34 2.86
CA ILE A 140 3.36 -10.20 1.96
C ILE A 140 4.19 -10.51 0.71
N ALA A 141 3.76 -9.98 -0.42
CA ALA A 141 4.55 -9.89 -1.63
C ALA A 141 4.28 -8.55 -2.30
N ALA A 142 5.30 -7.97 -2.92
CA ALA A 142 5.14 -6.80 -3.79
C ALA A 142 5.68 -7.10 -5.19
N PHE A 143 5.07 -6.50 -6.20
CA PHE A 143 5.57 -6.53 -7.56
C PHE A 143 5.49 -5.14 -8.21
N PRO A 144 6.61 -4.58 -8.69
CA PRO A 144 7.97 -5.07 -8.46
C PRO A 144 8.31 -5.05 -6.96
N GLU A 145 9.16 -5.98 -6.54
CA GLU A 145 9.45 -6.20 -5.11
C GLU A 145 10.10 -4.97 -4.47
N SER A 146 11.08 -4.38 -5.16
CA SER A 146 11.80 -3.20 -4.74
C SER A 146 12.52 -2.53 -5.91
N VAL A 147 13.16 -1.39 -5.66
CA VAL A 147 14.07 -0.73 -6.60
C VAL A 147 15.28 -1.59 -7.01
N ASN A 148 15.59 -2.66 -6.28
CA ASN A 148 16.67 -3.59 -6.64
C ASN A 148 16.40 -4.38 -7.94
N ILE A 149 15.20 -4.29 -8.52
CA ILE A 149 14.94 -4.80 -9.87
C ILE A 149 15.71 -4.02 -10.96
N LEU A 150 16.17 -2.80 -10.66
CA LEU A 150 16.87 -1.94 -11.60
C LEU A 150 18.36 -2.35 -11.70
N PRO A 151 18.95 -2.41 -12.90
CA PRO A 151 20.30 -2.95 -13.13
C PRO A 151 21.45 -2.13 -12.54
N SER A 152 21.15 -0.95 -11.99
CA SER A 152 22.15 -0.02 -11.41
C SER A 152 21.90 0.24 -9.93
N VAL A 153 21.05 -0.57 -9.30
CA VAL A 153 20.70 -0.48 -7.88
C VAL A 153 21.10 -1.80 -7.22
N ASP A 154 22.07 -1.74 -6.32
CA ASP A 154 22.56 -2.89 -5.58
C ASP A 154 22.26 -2.74 -4.09
N ASN A 155 21.63 -3.76 -3.49
CA ASN A 155 21.40 -3.89 -2.04
C ASN A 155 20.73 -2.67 -1.39
N ASP A 156 19.79 -2.02 -2.09
CA ASP A 156 18.95 -0.99 -1.49
C ASP A 156 18.05 -1.59 -0.41
N PRO A 157 17.96 -0.99 0.78
CA PRO A 157 17.23 -1.59 1.90
C PRO A 157 15.70 -1.47 1.78
N ARG A 158 15.19 -0.78 0.74
CA ARG A 158 13.77 -0.47 0.59
C ARG A 158 12.99 -1.63 -0.04
N SER A 159 12.95 -2.75 0.66
CA SER A 159 12.29 -4.00 0.27
C SER A 159 10.89 -4.16 0.86
N SER A 160 10.11 -5.09 0.30
CA SER A 160 8.68 -5.28 0.62
C SER A 160 8.42 -5.73 2.06
N ASP A 161 9.38 -6.34 2.74
CA ASP A 161 9.29 -6.67 4.17
C ASP A 161 9.17 -5.41 5.05
N LYS A 162 9.64 -4.24 4.58
CA LYS A 162 9.55 -2.98 5.32
C LYS A 162 8.13 -2.47 5.42
N LEU A 163 7.22 -2.95 4.56
CA LEU A 163 5.81 -2.58 4.65
C LEU A 163 5.13 -3.08 5.93
N ILE A 164 5.73 -4.04 6.64
CA ILE A 164 5.12 -4.71 7.80
C ILE A 164 6.06 -4.79 9.00
N ASP A 165 7.15 -4.01 9.02
CA ASP A 165 8.16 -4.05 10.10
C ASP A 165 7.78 -3.24 11.35
N GLU A 166 6.60 -2.61 11.32
CA GLU A 166 5.99 -1.80 12.39
C GLU A 166 6.70 -0.46 12.70
N GLU A 167 7.83 -0.15 12.05
CA GLU A 167 8.61 1.09 12.24
C GLU A 167 8.18 2.18 11.23
N ASN A 168 6.91 2.59 11.29
CA ASN A 168 6.29 3.38 10.21
C ASN A 168 6.56 4.89 10.26
N ASP A 169 6.70 5.48 11.45
CA ASP A 169 6.93 6.93 11.62
C ASP A 169 8.44 7.22 11.64
N THR A 170 9.03 7.20 10.45
CA THR A 170 10.47 7.28 10.27
C THR A 170 10.82 7.96 8.96
N LYS A 171 12.07 8.45 8.85
CA LYS A 171 12.68 8.93 7.61
C LYS A 171 13.81 8.03 7.10
N ARG A 172 14.03 6.90 7.79
CA ARG A 172 15.12 5.98 7.53
C ARG A 172 14.74 5.01 6.42
N ALA A 173 15.51 4.99 5.34
CA ALA A 173 15.25 4.10 4.20
C ALA A 173 15.21 2.60 4.58
N GLN A 174 15.81 2.20 5.71
CA GLN A 174 15.79 0.82 6.20
C GLN A 174 14.42 0.35 6.72
N HIS A 175 13.47 1.26 6.84
CA HIS A 175 12.11 1.05 7.34
C HIS A 175 11.09 1.64 6.36
N MET A 176 11.41 1.59 5.07
CA MET A 176 10.58 2.14 3.99
C MET A 176 10.58 1.19 2.82
N TRP A 177 9.54 1.26 2.00
CA TRP A 177 9.45 0.51 0.77
C TRP A 177 9.39 1.46 -0.44
N LEU A 178 10.13 1.11 -1.50
CA LEU A 178 10.15 1.85 -2.74
C LEU A 178 10.33 0.89 -3.92
N THR A 179 9.56 1.10 -4.98
CA THR A 179 9.60 0.29 -6.18
C THR A 179 9.42 1.16 -7.43
N PRO A 180 9.96 0.78 -8.60
CA PRO A 180 9.76 1.58 -9.81
C PRO A 180 8.31 1.50 -10.31
N MET A 181 7.79 2.64 -10.74
CA MET A 181 6.65 2.73 -11.64
C MET A 181 7.14 2.36 -13.03
N LEU A 182 7.07 1.08 -13.40
CA LEU A 182 7.48 0.63 -14.73
C LEU A 182 6.60 1.32 -15.77
N PRO A 183 7.18 2.15 -16.67
CA PRO A 183 6.38 2.99 -17.54
C PRO A 183 5.62 2.17 -18.58
N ASN A 184 4.30 2.36 -18.63
CA ASN A 184 3.56 2.28 -19.88
C ASN A 184 3.95 3.54 -20.66
N ARG A 185 4.82 3.44 -21.67
CA ARG A 185 5.13 4.61 -22.50
C ARG A 185 3.96 4.88 -23.44
N TYR A 186 2.98 5.62 -22.92
CA TYR A 186 1.87 6.30 -23.61
C TYR A 186 0.98 5.39 -24.47
N ALA A 187 -0.28 5.79 -24.59
CA ALA A 187 -1.29 5.15 -25.44
C ALA A 187 -0.91 5.20 -26.93
#